data_AF-A0A810MWE6-F1
#
_entry.id   AF-A0A810MWE6-F1
#
_cell.length_a   1.000
_cell.length_b   1.000
_cell.length_c   1.000
_cell.angle_alpha   90.00
_cell.angle_beta   90.00
_cell.angle_gamma   90.00
#
_symmetry.space_group_name_H-M   'P 1'
#
loop_
_entity.id
_entity.type
_entity.pdbx_description
1 polymer ?
#
loop_
_entity_poly.entity_id
_entity_poly.type
_entity_poly.pdbx_seq_one_letter_code
_entity_poly.pdbx_strand_id
1 'polypeptide(L)'
;MYLLPEDAWSYELTGPGGAVGEFVGLAVVIPDATPYDGPFTPMASTHVRVVTDGGQLPWPVLLRFVGLVETSGDIVSDVDGRSVTGELSSSPDLWRFADRQFEVDSYHSAERGCWCYELSEAGDVHARHDHLEVLIPDLPSTSGPPVPWAERAVFTAYGSWTLPWPVLHHFLEVIRHLLETCPSVVVTGLSTAQASELRETLRTAGATVDTRRRPEVR
;
A
#
# COMPACT_ATOMS: atom_id res chain seq x y z
N MET A 1 -8.73 11.51 17.64
CA MET A 1 -9.86 10.68 18.14
C MET A 1 -11.02 10.89 17.20
N TYR A 2 -11.32 9.86 16.41
CA TYR A 2 -12.43 9.88 15.46
C TYR A 2 -13.72 9.52 16.17
N LEU A 3 -14.78 10.30 15.93
CA LEU A 3 -16.12 9.90 16.32
C LEU A 3 -16.63 8.95 15.24
N LEU A 4 -16.62 7.65 15.54
CA LEU A 4 -17.19 6.64 14.66
C LEU A 4 -18.72 6.69 14.73
N PRO A 5 -19.45 6.47 13.61
CA PRO A 5 -20.90 6.36 13.64
C PRO A 5 -21.36 5.21 14.55
N GLU A 6 -22.47 5.40 15.27
CA GLU A 6 -23.07 4.33 16.10
C GLU A 6 -23.60 3.15 15.25
N ASP A 7 -23.86 3.39 13.96
CA ASP A 7 -24.40 2.42 12.99
C ASP A 7 -23.31 1.83 12.06
N ALA A 8 -22.13 1.54 12.59
CA ALA A 8 -21.03 0.98 11.80
C ALA A 8 -20.16 0.01 12.61
N TRP A 9 -19.67 -1.03 11.92
CA TRP A 9 -18.57 -1.84 12.41
C TRP A 9 -17.25 -1.20 11.99
N SER A 10 -16.22 -1.27 12.85
CA SER A 10 -14.93 -0.68 12.53
C SER A 10 -13.76 -1.56 12.93
N TYR A 11 -12.72 -1.50 12.10
CA TYR A 11 -11.41 -2.04 12.39
C TYR A 11 -10.45 -0.87 12.54
N GLU A 12 -9.78 -0.79 13.68
CA GLU A 12 -8.84 0.30 13.98
C GLU A 12 -7.41 -0.20 14.11
N LEU A 13 -6.49 0.53 13.49
CA LEU A 13 -5.06 0.40 13.68
C LEU A 13 -4.55 1.73 14.27
N THR A 14 -4.20 1.68 15.55
CA THR A 14 -3.65 2.81 16.29
C THR A 14 -2.27 2.46 16.84
N GLY A 15 -1.36 3.43 16.84
CA GLY A 15 -0.03 3.25 17.38
C GLY A 15 -0.03 3.02 18.91
N PRO A 16 0.98 2.30 19.45
CA PRO A 16 1.12 2.10 20.88
C PRO A 16 1.51 3.42 21.57
N GLY A 17 0.50 4.21 21.96
CA GLY A 17 0.61 5.30 22.92
C GLY A 17 0.64 6.71 22.34
N GLY A 18 -0.45 7.46 22.56
CA GLY A 18 -0.57 8.86 23.02
C GLY A 18 0.25 10.02 22.44
N ALA A 19 1.36 9.81 21.73
CA ALA A 19 2.10 10.88 21.07
C ALA A 19 1.36 11.24 19.79
N VAL A 20 0.59 12.33 19.86
CA VAL A 20 -0.11 12.92 18.72
C VAL A 20 0.90 13.19 17.60
N GLY A 21 0.72 12.54 16.45
CA GLY A 21 1.48 12.80 15.22
C GLY A 21 2.61 11.84 14.86
N GLU A 22 2.95 10.84 15.69
CA GLU A 22 3.99 9.85 15.33
C GLU A 22 3.44 8.64 14.55
N PHE A 23 2.23 8.19 14.87
CA PHE A 23 1.63 7.00 14.27
C PHE A 23 0.37 7.35 13.50
N VAL A 24 0.21 6.76 12.30
CA VAL A 24 -1.07 6.84 11.59
C VAL A 24 -2.17 6.26 12.47
N GLY A 25 -3.25 7.02 12.68
CA GLY A 25 -4.53 6.44 13.07
C GLY A 25 -5.25 6.01 11.81
N LEU A 26 -5.51 4.71 11.62
CA LEU A 26 -6.25 4.21 10.46
C LEU A 26 -7.47 3.44 10.93
N ALA A 27 -8.64 3.77 10.40
CA ALA A 27 -9.88 3.07 10.68
C ALA A 27 -10.58 2.68 9.39
N VAL A 28 -10.98 1.41 9.26
CA VAL A 28 -11.88 0.94 8.20
C VAL A 28 -13.28 0.91 8.79
N VAL A 29 -14.18 1.70 8.23
CA VAL A 29 -15.55 1.88 8.72
C VAL A 29 -16.51 1.22 7.73
N ILE A 30 -17.22 0.20 8.20
CA ILE A 30 -18.16 -0.61 7.45
C ILE A 30 -19.57 -0.24 7.93
N PRO A 31 -20.35 0.50 7.12
CA PRO A 31 -21.70 0.89 7.51
C PRO A 31 -22.62 -0.31 7.67
N ASP A 32 -23.56 -0.22 8.61
CA ASP A 32 -24.61 -1.22 8.81
C ASP A 32 -25.77 -1.03 7.82
N ALA A 33 -26.24 -2.13 7.24
CA ALA A 33 -27.39 -2.22 6.36
C ALA A 33 -28.59 -2.92 7.02
N THR A 34 -28.51 -3.25 8.31
CA THR A 34 -29.54 -4.04 9.01
C THR A 34 -30.89 -3.32 8.97
N PRO A 35 -31.94 -3.91 8.34
CA PRO A 35 -33.21 -3.22 8.15
C PRO A 35 -34.13 -3.19 9.40
N TYR A 36 -33.73 -3.81 10.53
CA TYR A 36 -34.47 -3.93 11.81
C TYR A 36 -33.51 -4.20 12.99
N ASP A 37 -34.00 -4.51 14.20
CA ASP A 37 -33.20 -5.02 15.34
C ASP A 37 -32.63 -6.44 15.07
N GLY A 38 -31.71 -6.54 14.12
CA GLY A 38 -31.05 -7.78 13.69
C GLY A 38 -29.54 -7.78 13.94
N PRO A 39 -28.84 -8.88 13.65
CA PRO A 39 -27.38 -8.88 13.66
C PRO A 39 -26.86 -7.94 12.56
N PHE A 40 -25.72 -7.29 12.85
CA PHE A 40 -25.02 -6.42 11.92
C PHE A 40 -24.94 -7.03 10.52
N THR A 41 -25.32 -6.25 9.51
CA THR A 41 -25.30 -6.65 8.11
C THR A 41 -24.43 -5.64 7.36
N PRO A 42 -23.23 -6.02 6.90
CA PRO A 42 -22.34 -5.07 6.26
C PRO A 42 -22.92 -4.53 4.95
N MET A 43 -22.79 -3.22 4.73
CA MET A 43 -22.96 -2.64 3.40
C MET A 43 -21.87 -3.12 2.43
N ALA A 44 -22.17 -3.01 1.13
CA ALA A 44 -21.20 -3.30 0.08
C ALA A 44 -19.93 -2.41 0.19
N SER A 45 -18.81 -2.92 -0.31
CA SER A 45 -17.47 -2.31 -0.25
C SER A 45 -17.43 -0.88 -0.80
N THR A 46 -18.35 -0.53 -1.71
CA THR A 46 -18.51 0.82 -2.25
C THR A 46 -18.99 1.86 -1.23
N HIS A 47 -19.55 1.42 -0.10
CA HIS A 47 -19.97 2.26 1.01
C HIS A 47 -18.94 2.28 2.14
N VAL A 48 -18.02 1.32 2.17
CA VAL A 48 -16.93 1.26 3.15
C VAL A 48 -15.99 2.44 2.95
N ARG A 49 -15.57 3.03 4.07
CA ARG A 49 -14.67 4.19 4.11
C ARG A 49 -13.44 3.85 4.93
N VAL A 50 -12.32 4.46 4.54
CA VAL A 50 -11.12 4.49 5.36
C VAL A 50 -10.94 5.90 5.86
N VAL A 51 -10.68 6.02 7.15
CA VAL A 51 -10.37 7.28 7.80
C VAL A 51 -8.92 7.20 8.26
N THR A 52 -8.12 8.21 7.92
CA THR A 52 -6.73 8.33 8.35
C THR A 52 -6.52 9.58 9.20
N ASP A 53 -5.62 9.48 10.19
CA ASP A 53 -4.97 10.59 10.89
C ASP A 53 -3.51 10.59 10.55
N GLY A 54 -2.96 11.78 10.40
CA GLY A 54 -1.58 11.96 9.98
C GLY A 54 -0.61 11.14 10.83
N GLY A 55 0.46 10.67 10.21
CA GLY A 55 1.50 9.90 10.87
C GLY A 55 2.14 8.88 9.94
N GLN A 56 2.92 7.97 10.52
CA GLN A 56 3.58 6.90 9.78
C GLN A 56 3.23 5.50 10.29
N LEU A 57 3.28 4.53 9.39
CA LEU A 57 3.05 3.13 9.67
C LEU A 57 4.02 2.26 8.84
N PRO A 58 4.70 1.27 9.44
CA PRO A 58 5.47 0.31 8.67
C PRO A 58 4.57 -0.43 7.68
N TRP A 59 4.98 -0.46 6.41
CA TRP A 59 4.22 -1.09 5.34
C TRP A 59 3.81 -2.55 5.64
N PRO A 60 4.66 -3.43 6.21
CA PRO A 60 4.25 -4.79 6.56
C PRO A 60 3.14 -4.85 7.62
N VAL A 61 3.05 -3.85 8.50
CA VAL A 61 1.98 -3.76 9.51
C VAL A 61 0.67 -3.37 8.83
N LEU A 62 0.70 -2.39 7.91
CA LEU A 62 -0.45 -2.00 7.11
C LEU A 62 -1.04 -3.19 6.35
N LEU A 63 -0.19 -3.92 5.62
CA LEU A 63 -0.62 -5.06 4.82
C LEU A 63 -1.24 -6.17 5.68
N ARG A 64 -0.69 -6.43 6.88
CA ARG A 64 -1.28 -7.41 7.81
C ARG A 64 -2.66 -6.95 8.31
N PHE A 65 -2.80 -5.67 8.62
CA PHE A 65 -4.08 -5.11 9.04
C PHE A 65 -5.13 -5.20 7.92
N VAL A 66 -4.78 -4.79 6.70
CA VAL A 66 -5.65 -4.90 5.51
C VAL A 66 -6.06 -6.35 5.27
N GLY A 67 -5.10 -7.29 5.32
CA GLY A 67 -5.42 -8.71 5.19
C GLY A 67 -6.33 -9.25 6.31
N LEU A 68 -6.23 -8.74 7.54
CA LEU A 68 -7.16 -9.08 8.62
C LEU A 68 -8.58 -8.59 8.31
N VAL A 69 -8.71 -7.35 7.84
CA VAL A 69 -10.01 -6.77 7.45
C VAL A 69 -10.62 -7.55 6.29
N GLU A 70 -9.86 -7.90 5.26
CA GLU A 70 -10.34 -8.68 4.12
C GLU A 70 -10.78 -10.09 4.51
N THR A 71 -10.04 -10.73 5.40
CA THR A 71 -10.34 -12.11 5.84
C THR A 71 -11.44 -12.19 6.89
N SER A 72 -11.91 -11.06 7.43
CA SER A 72 -13.05 -11.02 8.36
C SER A 72 -14.36 -11.50 7.72
N GLY A 73 -14.51 -11.30 6.40
CA GLY A 73 -15.77 -11.51 5.69
C GLY A 73 -16.73 -10.31 5.75
N ASP A 74 -16.38 -9.21 6.43
CA ASP A 74 -17.24 -8.03 6.58
C ASP A 74 -17.18 -7.07 5.39
N ILE A 75 -16.19 -7.21 4.50
CA ILE A 75 -16.12 -6.46 3.25
C ILE A 75 -16.86 -7.23 2.17
N VAL A 76 -18.11 -6.86 1.92
CA VAL A 76 -18.96 -7.52 0.91
C VAL A 76 -18.79 -6.87 -0.45
N SER A 77 -18.62 -7.67 -1.52
CA SER A 77 -18.53 -7.15 -2.88
C SER A 77 -19.82 -6.45 -3.31
N ASP A 78 -19.68 -5.37 -4.09
CA ASP A 78 -20.83 -4.73 -4.70
C ASP A 78 -21.37 -5.56 -5.88
N VAL A 79 -22.68 -5.76 -5.92
CA VAL A 79 -23.39 -6.48 -6.99
C VAL A 79 -23.27 -5.71 -8.32
N ASP A 80 -23.15 -4.38 -8.25
CA ASP A 80 -23.00 -3.52 -9.42
C ASP A 80 -21.57 -3.49 -9.98
N GLY A 81 -20.60 -4.14 -9.33
CA GLY A 81 -19.24 -4.28 -9.82
C GLY A 81 -18.46 -2.96 -9.93
N ARG A 82 -18.86 -1.91 -9.20
CA ARG A 82 -18.14 -0.63 -9.18
C ARG A 82 -16.73 -0.83 -8.63
N SER A 83 -15.76 -0.80 -9.52
CA SER A 83 -14.34 -0.86 -9.19
C SER A 83 -13.67 0.48 -9.41
N VAL A 84 -12.47 0.64 -8.86
CA VAL A 84 -11.57 1.72 -9.26
C VAL A 84 -11.16 1.47 -10.72
N THR A 85 -11.17 2.52 -11.53
CA THR A 85 -10.66 2.47 -12.92
C THR A 85 -9.41 3.32 -13.02
N GLY A 86 -8.35 2.75 -13.56
CA GLY A 86 -7.05 3.41 -13.70
C GLY A 86 -5.93 2.40 -13.43
N GLU A 87 -4.85 2.52 -14.17
CA GLU A 87 -3.64 1.71 -14.02
C GLU A 87 -2.52 2.59 -13.49
N LEU A 88 -1.44 1.98 -13.00
CA LEU A 88 -0.20 2.69 -12.72
C LEU A 88 0.78 2.43 -13.88
N SER A 89 0.54 3.12 -14.99
CA SER A 89 1.24 2.96 -16.26
C SER A 89 2.10 4.18 -16.63
N SER A 90 1.76 5.37 -16.11
CA SER A 90 2.43 6.64 -16.37
C SER A 90 2.18 7.65 -15.25
N SER A 91 3.22 8.18 -14.61
CA SER A 91 3.03 9.24 -13.59
C SER A 91 2.85 10.62 -14.26
N PRO A 92 1.88 11.45 -13.82
CA PRO A 92 0.74 11.10 -12.94
C PRO A 92 -0.30 10.24 -13.68
N ASP A 93 -0.87 9.25 -12.99
CA ASP A 93 -2.02 8.49 -13.47
C ASP A 93 -3.30 8.98 -12.79
N LEU A 94 -4.40 9.02 -13.54
CA LEU A 94 -5.69 9.44 -13.03
C LEU A 94 -6.59 8.23 -12.80
N TRP A 95 -6.93 7.98 -11.55
CA TRP A 95 -7.88 6.96 -11.14
C TRP A 95 -9.25 7.56 -10.91
N ARG A 96 -10.30 6.76 -11.12
CA ARG A 96 -11.68 7.15 -10.87
C ARG A 96 -12.40 6.11 -10.03
N PHE A 97 -13.23 6.59 -9.12
CA PHE A 97 -14.15 5.76 -8.36
C PHE A 97 -15.42 6.56 -8.07
N ALA A 98 -16.56 6.05 -8.51
CA ALA A 98 -17.82 6.78 -8.52
C ALA A 98 -17.67 8.16 -9.22
N ASP A 99 -17.97 9.24 -8.52
CA ASP A 99 -17.88 10.63 -8.97
C ASP A 99 -16.54 11.30 -8.60
N ARG A 100 -15.62 10.58 -7.94
CA ARG A 100 -14.34 11.09 -7.46
C ARG A 100 -13.19 10.72 -8.39
N GLN A 101 -12.20 11.60 -8.47
CA GLN A 101 -10.97 11.41 -9.23
C GLN A 101 -9.77 11.47 -8.31
N PHE A 102 -8.79 10.61 -8.53
CA PHE A 102 -7.61 10.50 -7.70
C PHE A 102 -6.37 10.54 -8.58
N GLU A 103 -5.41 11.38 -8.22
CA GLU A 103 -4.11 11.44 -8.88
C GLU A 103 -3.16 10.50 -8.15
N VAL A 104 -2.45 9.68 -8.92
CA VAL A 104 -1.45 8.75 -8.43
C VAL A 104 -0.11 9.07 -9.08
N ASP A 105 0.85 9.46 -8.26
CA ASP A 105 2.22 9.70 -8.69
C ASP A 105 3.12 8.53 -8.31
N SER A 106 4.07 8.23 -9.18
CA SER A 106 5.07 7.18 -8.99
C SER A 106 6.40 7.63 -9.57
N TYR A 107 7.39 7.84 -8.71
CA TYR A 107 8.71 8.29 -9.13
C TYR A 107 9.81 7.72 -8.23
N HIS A 108 11.05 7.65 -8.76
CA HIS A 108 12.23 7.34 -7.96
C HIS A 108 12.95 8.63 -7.56
N SER A 109 13.21 8.82 -6.26
CA SER A 109 14.00 9.92 -5.74
C SER A 109 15.43 9.46 -5.50
N ALA A 110 16.35 9.88 -6.37
CA ALA A 110 17.78 9.60 -6.21
C ALA A 110 18.39 10.26 -4.97
N GLU A 111 17.86 11.41 -4.55
CA GLU A 111 18.30 12.12 -3.33
C GLU A 111 17.93 11.35 -2.06
N ARG A 112 16.71 10.81 -2.00
CA ARG A 112 16.21 10.04 -0.86
C ARG A 112 16.57 8.55 -0.96
N GLY A 113 17.01 8.07 -2.13
CA GLY A 113 17.30 6.67 -2.39
C GLY A 113 16.06 5.80 -2.22
N CYS A 114 14.92 6.22 -2.75
CA CYS A 114 13.65 5.52 -2.58
C CYS A 114 12.71 5.67 -3.78
N TRP A 115 11.85 4.67 -3.97
CA TRP A 115 10.64 4.80 -4.76
C TRP A 115 9.55 5.47 -3.91
N CYS A 116 8.86 6.43 -4.52
CA CYS A 116 7.74 7.16 -3.93
C CYS A 116 6.49 6.86 -4.73
N TYR A 117 5.42 6.49 -4.02
CA TYR A 117 4.08 6.39 -4.58
C TYR A 117 3.16 7.30 -3.79
N GLU A 118 2.50 8.24 -4.44
CA GLU A 118 1.63 9.22 -3.80
C GLU A 118 0.21 9.09 -4.35
N LEU A 119 -0.78 9.20 -3.47
CA LEU A 119 -2.20 9.17 -3.81
C LEU A 119 -2.89 10.40 -3.22
N SER A 120 -3.52 11.20 -4.07
CA SER A 120 -4.27 12.40 -3.69
C SER A 120 -5.60 12.48 -4.45
N GLU A 121 -6.51 13.35 -4.01
CA GLU A 121 -7.77 13.62 -4.73
C GLU A 121 -7.56 14.73 -5.77
N ALA A 122 -7.89 14.46 -7.02
CA ALA A 122 -7.67 15.38 -8.12
C ALA A 122 -8.71 16.52 -8.10
N GLY A 123 -8.24 17.75 -8.30
CA GLY A 123 -9.09 18.89 -8.65
C GLY A 123 -9.70 19.69 -7.50
N ASP A 124 -9.39 19.38 -6.24
CA ASP A 124 -9.81 20.25 -5.13
C ASP A 124 -8.71 21.25 -4.76
N VAL A 125 -8.78 22.43 -5.39
CA VAL A 125 -7.88 23.58 -5.14
C VAL A 125 -8.05 24.16 -3.72
N HIS A 126 -9.07 23.71 -2.98
CA HIS A 126 -9.33 24.07 -1.58
C HIS A 126 -9.18 22.88 -0.62
N ALA A 127 -8.83 21.68 -1.12
CA ALA A 127 -8.63 20.52 -0.28
C ALA A 127 -7.46 20.79 0.67
N ARG A 128 -7.67 20.37 1.91
CA ARG A 128 -6.57 20.02 2.80
C ARG A 128 -5.54 19.22 2.00
N HIS A 129 -4.25 19.45 2.22
CA HIS A 129 -3.16 18.72 1.57
C HIS A 129 -3.07 17.26 2.05
N ASP A 130 -4.22 16.63 2.20
CA ASP A 130 -4.41 15.27 2.65
C ASP A 130 -4.07 14.35 1.47
N HIS A 131 -3.05 13.52 1.67
CA HIS A 131 -2.59 12.56 0.69
C HIS A 131 -1.94 11.38 1.42
N LEU A 132 -1.80 10.27 0.70
CA LEU A 132 -1.08 9.11 1.19
C LEU A 132 0.23 8.98 0.40
N GLU A 133 1.29 8.59 1.07
CA GLU A 133 2.59 8.33 0.46
C GLU A 133 3.08 6.95 0.91
N VAL A 134 3.62 6.18 -0.02
CA VAL A 134 4.36 4.96 0.26
C VAL A 134 5.79 5.18 -0.21
N LEU A 135 6.71 5.16 0.76
CA LEU A 135 8.14 5.27 0.52
C LEU A 135 8.77 3.89 0.63
N ILE A 136 9.48 3.48 -0.41
CA ILE A 136 10.18 2.20 -0.46
C ILE A 136 11.66 2.48 -0.69
N PRO A 137 12.49 2.41 0.36
CA PRO A 137 13.91 2.69 0.21
C PRO A 137 14.58 1.62 -0.66
N ASP A 138 15.68 2.00 -1.30
CA ASP A 138 16.50 1.06 -2.02
C ASP A 138 17.29 0.16 -1.06
N LEU A 139 17.60 -1.06 -1.50
CA LEU A 139 18.58 -1.89 -0.83
C LEU A 139 19.94 -1.17 -0.80
N PRO A 140 20.67 -1.22 0.33
CA PRO A 140 22.02 -0.71 0.40
C PRO A 140 22.92 -1.57 -0.50
N SER A 141 23.09 -1.15 -1.75
CA SER A 141 23.96 -1.83 -2.72
C SER A 141 24.83 -0.80 -3.43
N THR A 142 26.09 -1.17 -3.68
CA THR A 142 27.12 -0.25 -4.20
C THR A 142 27.23 -0.27 -5.73
N SER A 143 26.45 -1.11 -6.43
CA SER A 143 26.48 -1.20 -7.89
C SER A 143 25.22 -1.87 -8.44
N GLY A 144 24.54 -1.20 -9.38
CA GLY A 144 23.37 -1.74 -10.08
C GLY A 144 22.20 -0.75 -10.12
N PRO A 145 21.10 -1.10 -10.82
CA PRO A 145 19.87 -0.33 -10.74
C PRO A 145 19.29 -0.35 -9.32
N PRO A 146 18.51 0.68 -8.92
CA PRO A 146 17.81 0.69 -7.63
C PRO A 146 16.94 -0.55 -7.45
N VAL A 147 17.03 -1.19 -6.27
CA VAL A 147 16.23 -2.37 -5.92
C VAL A 147 15.38 -2.05 -4.70
N PRO A 148 14.04 -2.09 -4.78
CA PRO A 148 13.17 -1.74 -3.66
C PRO A 148 13.34 -2.67 -2.44
N TRP A 149 13.41 -2.11 -1.24
CA TRP A 149 13.46 -2.82 0.04
C TRP A 149 12.10 -2.75 0.75
N ALA A 150 11.16 -3.58 0.30
CA ALA A 150 9.77 -3.61 0.78
C ALA A 150 9.62 -3.74 2.31
N GLU A 151 10.50 -4.50 2.97
CA GLU A 151 10.49 -4.67 4.44
C GLU A 151 10.79 -3.37 5.22
N ARG A 152 11.36 -2.38 4.54
CA ARG A 152 11.63 -1.05 5.10
C ARG A 152 10.69 0.01 4.53
N ALA A 153 9.67 -0.39 3.77
CA ALA A 153 8.71 0.55 3.26
C ALA A 153 7.88 1.18 4.39
N VAL A 154 7.55 2.45 4.21
CA VAL A 154 6.76 3.25 5.16
C VAL A 154 5.56 3.82 4.42
N PHE A 155 4.38 3.61 5.00
CA PHE A 155 3.17 4.31 4.63
C PHE A 155 3.03 5.56 5.50
N THR A 156 2.81 6.70 4.87
CA THR A 156 2.56 7.98 5.53
C THR A 156 1.19 8.48 5.12
N ALA A 157 0.36 8.82 6.11
CA ALA A 157 -0.81 9.64 5.88
C ALA A 157 -0.47 11.08 6.21
N TYR A 158 -0.76 12.00 5.30
CA TYR A 158 -0.65 13.43 5.55
C TYR A 158 -2.05 13.97 5.84
N GLY A 159 -2.17 14.71 6.94
CA GLY A 159 -3.44 15.28 7.39
C GLY A 159 -4.49 14.23 7.77
N SER A 160 -5.78 14.56 7.61
CA SER A 160 -6.87 13.68 8.05
C SER A 160 -7.83 13.40 6.90
N TRP A 161 -7.68 12.25 6.24
CA TRP A 161 -8.41 11.95 5.02
C TRP A 161 -9.53 10.92 5.23
N THR A 162 -10.63 11.08 4.50
CA THR A 162 -11.66 10.04 4.35
C THR A 162 -11.77 9.64 2.88
N LEU A 163 -11.38 8.42 2.58
CA LEU A 163 -11.36 7.88 1.23
C LEU A 163 -12.17 6.57 1.12
N PRO A 164 -12.65 6.19 -0.07
CA PRO A 164 -13.35 4.93 -0.27
C PRO A 164 -12.39 3.75 -0.07
N TRP A 165 -12.82 2.70 0.63
CA TRP A 165 -12.03 1.47 0.77
C TRP A 165 -11.50 0.91 -0.55
N PRO A 166 -12.31 0.84 -1.64
CA PRO A 166 -11.82 0.33 -2.92
C PRO A 166 -10.61 1.10 -3.46
N VAL A 167 -10.50 2.41 -3.18
CA VAL A 167 -9.39 3.26 -3.64
C VAL A 167 -8.12 2.95 -2.87
N LEU A 168 -8.18 2.90 -1.53
CA LEU A 168 -7.02 2.50 -0.73
C LEU A 168 -6.57 1.08 -1.10
N HIS A 169 -7.52 0.15 -1.16
CA HIS A 169 -7.23 -1.24 -1.49
C HIS A 169 -6.55 -1.35 -2.86
N HIS A 170 -7.08 -0.70 -3.90
CA HIS A 170 -6.46 -0.68 -5.23
C HIS A 170 -5.04 -0.09 -5.21
N PHE A 171 -4.82 1.00 -4.45
CA PHE A 171 -3.50 1.60 -4.28
C PHE A 171 -2.48 0.64 -3.68
N LEU A 172 -2.85 -0.03 -2.58
CA LEU A 172 -1.97 -0.98 -1.90
C LEU A 172 -1.69 -2.21 -2.77
N GLU A 173 -2.70 -2.70 -3.48
CA GLU A 173 -2.58 -3.87 -4.36
C GLU A 173 -1.66 -3.62 -5.55
N VAL A 174 -1.76 -2.45 -6.19
CA VAL A 174 -0.88 -2.09 -7.30
C VAL A 174 0.59 -2.05 -6.83
N ILE A 175 0.87 -1.41 -5.70
CA ILE A 175 2.23 -1.34 -5.15
C ILE A 175 2.72 -2.73 -4.75
N ARG A 176 1.88 -3.53 -4.08
CA ARG A 176 2.20 -4.92 -3.71
C ARG A 176 2.55 -5.74 -4.95
N HIS A 177 1.73 -5.66 -5.99
CA HIS A 177 1.98 -6.36 -7.25
C HIS A 177 3.29 -5.92 -7.89
N LEU A 178 3.61 -4.62 -7.89
CA LEU A 178 4.88 -4.11 -8.40
C LEU A 178 6.08 -4.66 -7.63
N LEU A 179 5.98 -4.78 -6.29
CA LEU A 179 7.03 -5.36 -5.48
C LEU A 179 7.22 -6.87 -5.71
N GLU A 180 6.11 -7.58 -5.94
CA GLU A 180 6.14 -9.02 -6.25
C GLU A 180 6.62 -9.31 -7.69
N THR A 181 6.35 -8.39 -8.62
CA THR A 181 6.69 -8.52 -10.05
C THR A 181 7.95 -7.77 -10.47
N CYS A 182 8.60 -7.05 -9.55
CA CYS A 182 9.94 -6.50 -9.77
C CYS A 182 10.83 -7.60 -10.37
N PRO A 183 11.41 -7.37 -11.55
CA PRO A 183 12.04 -8.43 -12.31
C PRO A 183 13.16 -9.02 -11.45
N SER A 184 13.18 -10.35 -11.37
CA SER A 184 14.30 -11.11 -10.81
C SER A 184 15.60 -10.48 -11.30
N VAL A 185 16.36 -9.85 -10.42
CA VAL A 185 17.59 -9.17 -10.81
C VAL A 185 18.59 -10.25 -11.23
N VAL A 186 18.76 -10.42 -12.54
CA VAL A 186 19.75 -11.35 -13.08
C VAL A 186 21.12 -10.70 -12.98
N VAL A 187 21.81 -10.95 -11.88
CA VAL A 187 23.20 -10.51 -11.71
C VAL A 187 24.13 -11.47 -12.44
N THR A 188 24.81 -10.98 -13.49
CA THR A 188 25.79 -11.75 -14.26
C THR A 188 27.21 -11.24 -14.02
N GLY A 189 28.23 -12.05 -14.36
CA GLY A 189 29.63 -11.64 -14.26
C GLY A 189 30.26 -11.72 -12.86
N LEU A 190 29.55 -12.27 -11.86
CA LEU A 190 30.10 -12.47 -10.52
C LEU A 190 31.12 -13.61 -10.49
N SER A 191 32.19 -13.42 -9.74
CA SER A 191 33.03 -14.54 -9.28
C SER A 191 32.23 -15.46 -8.34
N THR A 192 32.70 -16.69 -8.15
CA THR A 192 32.04 -17.67 -7.26
C THR A 192 31.90 -17.16 -5.82
N ALA A 193 32.88 -16.38 -5.34
CA ALA A 193 32.85 -15.78 -4.01
C ALA A 193 31.76 -14.70 -3.91
N GLN A 194 31.72 -13.75 -4.85
CA GLN A 194 30.71 -12.68 -4.89
C GLN A 194 29.30 -13.23 -5.06
N ALA A 195 29.12 -14.28 -5.88
CA ALA A 195 27.84 -14.95 -6.03
C ALA A 195 27.38 -15.64 -4.73
N SER A 196 28.31 -16.16 -3.92
CA SER A 196 27.99 -16.82 -2.65
C SER A 196 27.64 -15.81 -1.56
N GLU A 197 28.38 -14.71 -1.49
CA GLU A 197 28.10 -13.60 -0.57
C GLU A 197 26.76 -12.94 -0.89
N LEU A 198 26.51 -12.62 -2.17
CA LEU A 198 25.23 -12.06 -2.61
C LEU A 198 24.05 -12.99 -2.29
N ARG A 199 24.21 -14.31 -2.47
CA ARG A 199 23.17 -15.29 -2.11
C ARG A 199 22.84 -15.28 -0.64
N GLU A 200 23.86 -15.17 0.21
CA GLU A 200 23.65 -15.19 1.66
C GLU A 200 22.97 -13.92 2.14
N THR A 201 23.37 -12.77 1.59
CA THR A 201 22.70 -11.48 1.82
C THR A 201 21.24 -11.54 1.37
N LEU A 202 20.98 -12.05 0.17
CA LEU A 202 19.62 -12.16 -0.38
C LEU A 202 18.74 -13.15 0.40
N ARG A 203 19.28 -14.30 0.84
CA ARG A 203 18.54 -15.23 1.73
C ARG A 203 18.22 -14.61 3.08
N THR A 204 19.18 -13.90 3.67
CA THR A 204 18.98 -13.20 4.95
C THR A 204 17.91 -12.12 4.82
N ALA A 205 17.79 -11.52 3.63
CA ALA A 205 16.74 -10.56 3.29
C ALA A 205 15.40 -11.20 2.85
N GLY A 206 15.25 -12.52 2.91
CA GLY A 206 14.01 -13.22 2.56
C GLY A 206 13.77 -13.41 1.05
N ALA A 207 14.75 -13.11 0.19
CA ALA A 207 14.62 -13.27 -1.24
C ALA A 207 14.81 -14.74 -1.68
N THR A 208 14.03 -15.16 -2.68
CA THR A 208 14.21 -16.47 -3.34
C THR A 208 15.27 -16.34 -4.43
N VAL A 209 16.35 -17.14 -4.35
CA VAL A 209 17.48 -17.07 -5.29
C VAL A 209 17.55 -18.33 -6.17
N ASP A 210 17.32 -18.20 -7.47
CA ASP A 210 17.57 -19.25 -8.48
C ASP A 210 18.96 -19.06 -9.11
N THR A 211 19.70 -20.15 -9.28
CA THR A 211 21.08 -20.11 -9.79
C THR A 211 21.21 -21.01 -11.00
N ARG A 212 21.35 -20.41 -12.17
CA ARG A 212 21.55 -21.14 -13.43
C ARG A 212 22.98 -20.94 -13.91
N ARG A 213 23.74 -22.04 -14.08
CA ARG A 213 25.01 -21.99 -14.80
C ARG A 213 24.71 -21.91 -16.30
N ARG A 214 25.35 -20.97 -17.00
CA ARG A 214 25.29 -20.91 -18.46
C ARG A 214 25.91 -22.21 -18.99
N PRO A 215 25.22 -22.98 -19.86
CA PRO A 215 25.83 -24.16 -20.47
C PRO A 215 27.01 -23.71 -21.35
N GLU A 216 28.14 -24.37 -21.19
CA GLU A 216 29.32 -24.13 -22.03
C GLU A 216 28.98 -24.52 -23.47
N VAL A 217 29.07 -23.54 -24.38
CA VAL A 217 28.97 -23.80 -25.82
C VAL A 217 30.29 -24.47 -26.21
N ARG A 218 30.21 -25.76 -26.58
CA ARG A 218 31.33 -26.53 -27.13
C ARG A 218 31.67 -26.10 -28.54
#